data_AF-A0A5D2QVQ9-F1
#
_entry.id   AF-A0A5D2QVQ9-F1
#
_cell.length_a   1.000
_cell.length_b   1.000
_cell.length_c   1.000
_cell.angle_alpha   90.00
_cell.angle_beta   90.00
_cell.angle_gamma   90.00
#
_symmetry.space_group_name_H-M   'P 1'
#
loop_
_entity.id
_entity.type
_entity.pdbx_description
1 polymer ?
#
loop_
_entity_poly.entity_id
_entity_poly.type
_entity_poly.pdbx_seq_one_letter_code
_entity_poly.pdbx_strand_id
1 'polypeptide(L)'
;MGNCFFKSKKPTAEIAPCDCTRRFRPAPVAPTVRLYGSASSPVAAYIRFALLHKNVSLQLVPTEGDTLALEIGPETVSGHRETLLQFIEEKFPHPPLRFDLVERTPLVVKVTRLQHRSITWHLERMVRWVEDLRTRGKRKTVDPAVGSPRMELKKLEKNYAQLLEVMLEHAQMEERIVFPLLQRADPGLCKAANEEHARDLPVMNGIKEDMKSIGVMDYGTPASKEGLSNLSTRLKSLQKHCKEHFDEEEKDVLPLLEATELSGEEEKRVFEDCIEAMKVTHSHLFNFFLEGLLPSEAMDYVDLIMKCGDKQLRASMIQIISNAK
;
A
#
# COMPACT_ATOMS: atom_id res chain seq x y z
N MET A 1 -0.45 47.19 14.88
CA MET A 1 -0.74 47.00 13.45
C MET A 1 0.48 46.37 12.79
N GLY A 2 0.33 45.28 12.03
CA GLY A 2 1.41 44.76 11.18
C GLY A 2 1.54 43.24 11.02
N ASN A 3 0.49 42.58 10.55
CA ASN A 3 0.43 41.30 9.81
C ASN A 3 1.60 40.29 9.87
N CYS A 4 1.39 39.19 10.61
CA CYS A 4 2.04 37.89 10.37
C CYS A 4 1.16 37.05 9.41
N PHE A 5 1.40 37.14 8.10
CA PHE A 5 0.83 36.19 7.15
C PHE A 5 1.58 34.86 7.21
N PHE A 6 0.97 33.86 7.84
CA PHE A 6 1.37 32.46 7.65
C PHE A 6 1.16 32.09 6.17
N LYS A 7 2.26 31.95 5.43
CA LYS A 7 2.23 31.36 4.08
C LYS A 7 1.85 29.89 4.22
N SER A 8 0.69 29.51 3.71
CA SER A 8 0.31 28.11 3.55
C SER A 8 1.29 27.43 2.60
N LYS A 9 1.90 26.32 3.07
CA LYS A 9 2.62 25.42 2.18
C LYS A 9 1.58 24.75 1.27
N LYS A 10 1.61 25.08 -0.02
CA LYS A 10 0.83 24.39 -1.05
C LYS A 10 1.15 22.89 -1.02
N PRO A 11 0.16 22.00 -1.23
CA PRO A 11 0.38 20.57 -1.25
C PRO A 11 1.29 20.19 -2.41
N THR A 12 2.30 19.36 -2.12
CA THR A 12 2.95 18.49 -3.12
C THR A 12 1.88 17.53 -3.59
N ALA A 13 1.17 17.89 -4.66
CA ALA A 13 0.44 16.91 -5.46
C ALA A 13 1.43 15.79 -5.79
N GLU A 14 1.05 14.56 -5.47
CA GLU A 14 1.74 13.36 -5.91
C GLU A 14 1.77 13.35 -7.42
N ILE A 15 2.97 13.18 -7.97
CA ILE A 15 3.13 13.15 -9.41
C ILE A 15 3.57 11.75 -9.74
N ALA A 16 2.56 10.93 -9.98
CA ALA A 16 2.69 9.67 -10.68
C ALA A 16 3.04 9.92 -12.17
N PRO A 17 3.48 8.89 -12.91
CA PRO A 17 3.73 8.98 -14.35
C PRO A 17 2.56 9.63 -15.10
N CYS A 18 2.85 10.25 -16.24
CA CYS A 18 1.93 11.06 -17.06
C CYS A 18 0.60 10.37 -17.45
N ASP A 19 0.48 9.05 -17.23
CA ASP A 19 -0.69 8.24 -17.52
C ASP A 19 -1.72 8.15 -16.38
N CYS A 20 -1.38 8.62 -15.16
CA CYS A 20 -2.34 8.66 -14.04
C CYS A 20 -3.25 9.91 -14.07
N THR A 21 -2.93 10.94 -14.86
CA THR A 21 -3.65 12.22 -14.87
C THR A 21 -4.68 12.35 -16.00
N ARG A 22 -4.89 11.29 -16.80
CA ARG A 22 -5.68 11.38 -18.02
C ARG A 22 -6.85 10.41 -18.13
N ARG A 23 -7.63 10.26 -17.06
CA ARG A 23 -9.06 9.93 -17.17
C ARG A 23 -9.78 10.64 -16.04
N PHE A 24 -10.62 11.61 -16.39
CA PHE A 24 -11.95 11.89 -15.85
C PHE A 24 -12.33 13.28 -16.38
N ARG A 25 -13.39 13.34 -17.19
CA ARG A 25 -14.10 14.60 -17.47
C ARG A 25 -14.43 15.27 -16.12
N PRO A 26 -14.54 16.60 -16.03
CA PRO A 26 -14.99 17.24 -14.81
C PRO A 26 -16.35 16.65 -14.43
N ALA A 27 -16.35 15.83 -13.38
CA ALA A 27 -17.57 15.38 -12.74
C ALA A 27 -18.28 16.62 -12.15
N PRO A 28 -19.61 16.56 -11.95
CA PRO A 28 -20.31 17.58 -11.19
C PRO A 28 -19.61 17.76 -9.84
N VAL A 29 -19.63 18.98 -9.28
CA VAL A 29 -19.07 19.26 -7.95
C VAL A 29 -19.54 18.17 -6.99
N ALA A 30 -18.63 17.29 -6.58
CA ALA A 30 -18.98 16.17 -5.72
C ALA A 30 -19.61 16.73 -4.44
N PRO A 31 -20.73 16.14 -3.95
CA PRO A 31 -21.36 16.61 -2.73
C PRO A 31 -20.36 16.55 -1.58
N THR A 32 -20.26 17.62 -0.80
CA THR A 32 -19.48 17.62 0.43
C THR A 32 -20.08 16.59 1.37
N VAL A 33 -19.27 15.60 1.77
CA VAL A 33 -19.66 14.56 2.72
C VAL A 33 -19.30 15.05 4.12
N ARG A 34 -20.23 14.95 5.07
CA ARG A 34 -19.96 15.25 6.48
C ARG A 34 -20.02 13.99 7.33
N LEU A 35 -18.95 13.73 8.07
CA LEU A 35 -18.91 12.65 9.06
C LEU A 35 -18.97 13.27 10.45
N TYR A 36 -20.03 12.95 11.17
CA TYR A 36 -20.29 13.35 12.54
C TYR A 36 -19.79 12.25 13.47
N GLY A 37 -18.96 12.62 14.44
CA GLY A 37 -18.43 11.68 15.42
C GLY A 37 -17.14 12.14 16.08
N SER A 38 -16.69 11.37 17.06
CA SER A 38 -15.37 11.56 17.67
C SER A 38 -14.25 11.26 16.68
N ALA A 39 -13.31 12.20 16.52
CA ALA A 39 -12.13 12.03 15.67
C ALA A 39 -11.18 10.91 16.14
N SER A 40 -11.27 10.49 17.40
CA SER A 40 -10.48 9.39 17.97
C SER A 40 -11.15 8.02 17.85
N SER A 41 -12.37 7.95 17.30
CA SER A 41 -13.09 6.68 17.14
C SER A 41 -12.45 5.80 16.05
N PRO A 42 -12.08 4.54 16.36
CA PRO A 42 -11.60 3.58 15.36
C PRO A 42 -12.57 3.39 14.19
N VAL A 43 -13.87 3.39 14.48
CA VAL A 43 -14.91 3.24 13.46
C VAL A 43 -14.99 4.50 12.60
N ALA A 44 -14.84 5.70 13.19
CA ALA A 44 -14.77 6.93 12.40
C ALA A 44 -13.55 6.91 11.47
N ALA A 45 -12.37 6.52 11.97
CA ALA A 45 -11.16 6.38 11.16
C ALA A 45 -11.35 5.41 9.99
N TYR A 46 -11.99 4.26 10.23
CA TYR A 46 -12.32 3.27 9.20
C TYR A 46 -13.25 3.86 8.11
N ILE A 47 -14.31 4.59 8.51
CA ILE A 47 -15.23 5.23 7.56
C ILE A 47 -14.55 6.35 6.78
N ARG A 48 -13.67 7.13 7.41
CA ARG A 48 -12.84 8.12 6.73
C ARG A 48 -11.97 7.47 5.66
N PHE A 49 -11.33 6.36 5.99
CA PHE A 49 -10.50 5.60 5.07
C PHE A 49 -11.31 5.08 3.86
N ALA A 50 -12.50 4.54 4.09
CA ALA A 50 -13.42 4.14 3.02
C ALA A 50 -13.78 5.32 2.09
N LEU A 51 -14.08 6.50 2.64
CA LEU A 51 -14.42 7.70 1.87
C LEU A 51 -13.23 8.26 1.08
N LEU A 52 -11.99 8.14 1.58
CA LEU A 52 -10.79 8.53 0.84
C LEU A 52 -10.70 7.79 -0.50
N HIS A 53 -11.00 6.49 -0.52
CA HIS A 53 -11.01 5.71 -1.75
C HIS A 53 -12.12 6.11 -2.74
N LYS A 54 -13.19 6.78 -2.27
CA LYS A 54 -14.24 7.33 -3.13
C LYS A 54 -13.86 8.68 -3.75
N ASN A 55 -12.72 9.26 -3.37
CA ASN A 55 -12.24 10.56 -3.83
C ASN A 55 -13.28 11.69 -3.62
N VAL A 56 -13.94 11.66 -2.45
CA VAL A 56 -14.96 12.66 -2.06
C VAL A 56 -14.41 13.67 -1.06
N SER A 57 -14.91 14.90 -1.11
CA SER A 57 -14.53 15.93 -0.15
C SER A 57 -15.20 15.67 1.20
N LEU A 58 -14.41 15.30 2.20
CA LEU A 58 -14.88 14.98 3.54
C LEU A 58 -14.66 16.12 4.54
N GLN A 59 -15.72 16.50 5.24
CA GLN A 59 -15.69 17.39 6.40
C GLN A 59 -16.00 16.62 7.69
N LEU A 60 -15.10 16.70 8.66
CA LEU A 60 -15.33 16.12 9.99
C LEU A 60 -16.07 17.12 10.86
N VAL A 61 -17.13 16.65 11.52
CA VAL A 61 -17.90 17.44 12.48
C VAL A 61 -17.82 16.73 13.84
N PRO A 62 -17.01 17.23 14.78
CA PRO A 62 -16.92 16.65 16.11
C PRO A 62 -18.28 16.73 16.82
N THR A 63 -18.74 15.61 17.35
CA THR A 63 -19.97 15.52 18.15
C THR A 63 -19.71 14.82 19.47
N GLU A 64 -20.47 15.20 20.50
CA GLU A 64 -20.46 14.50 21.78
C GLU A 64 -21.32 13.23 21.66
N GLY A 65 -20.71 12.06 21.86
CA GLY A 65 -21.38 10.75 21.82
C GLY A 65 -20.70 9.73 20.91
N ASP A 66 -21.09 8.47 21.08
CA ASP A 66 -20.49 7.32 20.37
C ASP A 66 -21.16 7.00 19.02
N THR A 67 -22.30 7.63 18.73
CA THR A 67 -23.05 7.37 17.50
C THR A 67 -22.45 8.13 16.33
N LEU A 68 -22.03 7.40 15.30
CA LEU A 68 -21.56 7.98 14.05
C LEU A 68 -22.72 8.27 13.12
N ALA A 69 -22.68 9.42 12.46
CA ALA A 69 -23.62 9.78 11.41
C ALA A 69 -22.88 10.31 10.17
N LEU A 70 -23.38 9.94 9.00
CA LEU A 70 -22.85 10.32 7.71
C LEU A 70 -23.91 11.08 6.92
N GLU A 71 -23.58 12.30 6.51
CA GLU A 71 -24.43 13.15 5.68
C GLU A 71 -23.82 13.27 4.29
N ILE A 72 -24.62 12.94 3.27
CA ILE A 72 -24.28 13.05 1.85
C ILE A 72 -25.41 13.81 1.18
N GLY A 73 -25.22 15.11 0.93
CA GLY A 73 -26.28 15.96 0.38
C GLY A 73 -27.46 16.10 1.36
N PRO A 74 -28.71 15.82 0.95
CA PRO A 74 -29.89 15.94 1.82
C PRO A 74 -30.13 14.71 2.72
N GLU A 75 -29.35 13.66 2.54
CA GLU A 75 -29.55 12.38 3.22
C GLU A 75 -28.55 12.21 4.36
N THR A 76 -29.06 11.76 5.50
CA THR A 76 -28.26 11.45 6.69
C THR A 76 -28.57 10.03 7.13
N VAL A 77 -27.53 9.25 7.39
CA VAL A 77 -27.63 7.92 8.01
C VAL A 77 -26.81 7.90 9.30
N SER A 78 -27.27 7.17 10.30
CA SER A 78 -26.52 6.89 11.52
C SER A 78 -26.59 5.41 11.84
N GLY A 79 -25.58 4.89 12.54
CA GLY A 79 -25.57 3.49 12.95
C GLY A 79 -24.18 2.87 13.03
N HIS A 80 -24.16 1.56 12.89
CA HIS A 80 -22.94 0.76 12.93
C HIS A 80 -22.15 0.86 11.62
N ARG A 81 -20.90 0.39 11.67
CA ARG A 81 -19.95 0.43 10.55
C ARG A 81 -20.55 -0.09 9.25
N GLU A 82 -21.22 -1.24 9.30
CA GLU A 82 -21.79 -1.93 8.14
C GLU A 82 -22.88 -1.09 7.47
N THR A 83 -23.76 -0.46 8.27
CA THR A 83 -24.80 0.45 7.77
C THR A 83 -24.20 1.66 7.05
N LEU A 84 -23.14 2.24 7.62
CA LEU A 84 -22.46 3.40 7.01
C LEU A 84 -21.73 3.01 5.72
N LEU A 85 -21.07 1.85 5.68
CA LEU A 85 -20.39 1.35 4.48
C LEU A 85 -21.37 1.01 3.35
N GLN A 86 -22.50 0.39 3.67
CA GLN A 86 -23.55 0.13 2.69
C GLN A 86 -24.08 1.43 2.09
N PHE A 87 -24.33 2.44 2.92
CA PHE A 87 -24.75 3.76 2.44
C PHE A 87 -23.68 4.42 1.56
N ILE A 88 -22.39 4.28 1.89
CA ILE A 88 -21.28 4.76 1.05
C ILE A 88 -21.26 4.06 -0.31
N GLU A 89 -21.42 2.73 -0.36
CA GLU A 89 -21.46 1.97 -1.61
C GLU A 89 -22.66 2.34 -2.48
N GLU A 90 -23.83 2.55 -1.87
CA GLU A 90 -25.04 2.97 -2.61
C GLU A 90 -24.86 4.35 -3.25
N LYS A 91 -24.23 5.30 -2.55
CA LYS A 91 -23.99 6.68 -3.07
C LYS A 91 -22.79 6.78 -3.98
N PHE A 92 -21.75 6.00 -3.73
CA PHE A 92 -20.48 6.03 -4.44
C PHE A 92 -20.06 4.60 -4.82
N PRO A 93 -20.67 3.99 -5.85
CA PRO A 93 -20.44 2.57 -6.19
C PRO A 93 -19.04 2.27 -6.74
N HIS A 94 -18.27 3.29 -7.08
CA HIS A 94 -16.94 3.14 -7.69
C HIS A 94 -15.90 4.02 -7.00
N PRO A 95 -14.69 3.49 -6.72
CA PRO A 95 -14.30 2.07 -6.82
C PRO A 95 -14.97 1.22 -5.72
N PRO A 96 -15.26 -0.08 -5.96
CA PRO A 96 -15.96 -0.91 -4.98
C PRO A 96 -15.08 -1.22 -3.75
N LEU A 97 -15.65 -1.15 -2.55
CA LEU A 97 -14.96 -1.41 -1.28
C LEU A 97 -15.06 -2.87 -0.80
N ARG A 98 -16.00 -3.66 -1.32
CA ARG A 98 -16.25 -5.09 -0.99
C ARG A 98 -15.86 -5.49 0.45
N PHE A 99 -16.78 -5.27 1.40
CA PHE A 99 -16.55 -5.54 2.84
C PHE A 99 -17.27 -6.82 3.34
N ASP A 100 -17.76 -7.66 2.42
CA ASP A 100 -18.83 -8.63 2.72
C ASP A 100 -18.58 -10.06 2.20
N LEU A 101 -17.35 -10.55 2.34
CA LEU A 101 -17.07 -11.96 2.11
C LEU A 101 -16.53 -12.59 3.39
N VAL A 102 -17.37 -13.41 4.03
CA VAL A 102 -16.96 -14.41 5.03
C VAL A 102 -16.15 -15.48 4.30
N GLU A 103 -14.97 -15.08 3.84
CA GLU A 103 -14.02 -16.00 3.25
C GLU A 103 -13.29 -16.69 4.40
N ARG A 104 -13.46 -18.02 4.49
CA ARG A 104 -12.91 -18.88 5.54
C ARG A 104 -11.39 -19.12 5.37
N THR A 105 -10.70 -18.24 4.66
CA THR A 105 -9.25 -18.30 4.49
C THR A 105 -8.58 -17.88 5.81
N PRO A 106 -7.55 -18.62 6.25
CA PRO A 106 -6.80 -18.28 7.44
C PRO A 106 -6.23 -16.85 7.39
N LEU A 107 -6.16 -16.20 8.54
CA LEU A 107 -5.69 -14.81 8.68
C LEU A 107 -4.28 -14.61 8.11
N VAL A 108 -3.39 -15.59 8.33
CA VAL A 108 -2.02 -15.57 7.83
C VAL A 108 -1.99 -15.62 6.30
N VAL A 109 -2.78 -16.51 5.70
CA VAL A 109 -2.86 -16.60 4.23
C VAL A 109 -3.43 -15.32 3.62
N LYS A 110 -4.45 -14.73 4.25
CA LYS A 110 -5.00 -13.44 3.79
C LYS A 110 -3.96 -12.32 3.85
N VAL A 111 -3.23 -12.19 4.96
CA VAL A 111 -2.24 -11.11 5.11
C VAL A 111 -1.09 -11.28 4.11
N THR A 112 -0.60 -12.50 3.90
CA THR A 112 0.48 -12.80 2.94
C THR A 112 0.06 -12.46 1.51
N ARG A 113 -1.12 -12.89 1.06
CA ARG A 113 -1.64 -12.54 -0.29
C ARG A 113 -1.74 -11.03 -0.49
N LEU A 114 -2.18 -10.28 0.52
CA LEU A 114 -2.25 -8.82 0.43
C LEU A 114 -0.85 -8.19 0.36
N GLN A 115 0.13 -8.75 1.07
CA GLN A 115 1.53 -8.32 0.96
C GLN A 115 2.09 -8.55 -0.44
N HIS A 116 1.85 -9.72 -1.04
CA HIS A 116 2.25 -10.04 -2.41
C HIS A 116 1.67 -9.04 -3.42
N ARG A 117 0.37 -8.72 -3.29
CA ARG A 117 -0.32 -7.75 -4.16
C ARG A 117 0.31 -6.36 -4.06
N SER A 118 0.54 -5.87 -2.84
CA SER A 118 1.17 -4.57 -2.62
C SER A 118 2.58 -4.50 -3.23
N ILE A 119 3.42 -5.50 -2.94
CA ILE A 119 4.80 -5.56 -3.47
C ILE A 119 4.80 -5.60 -5.00
N THR A 120 3.98 -6.47 -5.59
CA THR A 120 3.87 -6.63 -7.04
C THR A 120 3.45 -5.32 -7.72
N TRP A 121 2.44 -4.64 -7.17
CA TRP A 121 1.97 -3.36 -7.69
C TRP A 121 3.07 -2.29 -7.67
N HIS A 122 3.82 -2.21 -6.57
CA HIS A 122 4.91 -1.25 -6.44
C HIS A 122 6.04 -1.54 -7.43
N LEU A 123 6.42 -2.82 -7.63
CA LEU A 123 7.39 -3.20 -8.66
C LEU A 123 6.93 -2.81 -10.07
N GLU A 124 5.67 -3.09 -10.40
CA GLU A 124 5.05 -2.68 -11.66
C GLU A 124 5.06 -1.16 -11.86
N ARG A 125 4.79 -0.40 -10.79
CA ARG A 125 4.88 1.05 -10.80
C ARG A 125 6.32 1.53 -11.04
N MET A 126 7.32 0.94 -10.40
CA MET A 126 8.73 1.31 -10.61
C MET A 126 9.17 1.07 -12.06
N VAL A 127 8.80 -0.07 -12.64
CA VAL A 127 9.10 -0.40 -14.04
C VAL A 127 8.52 0.66 -14.97
N ARG A 128 7.22 0.97 -14.83
CA ARG A 128 6.55 1.99 -15.64
C ARG A 128 7.20 3.37 -15.47
N TRP A 129 7.60 3.74 -14.25
CA TRP A 129 8.24 5.02 -13.97
C TRP A 129 9.61 5.15 -14.65
N VAL A 130 10.44 4.09 -14.59
CA VAL A 130 11.75 4.09 -15.26
C VAL A 130 11.60 4.12 -16.79
N GLU A 131 10.61 3.40 -17.34
CA GLU A 131 10.33 3.44 -18.78
C GLU A 131 9.88 4.82 -19.26
N ASP A 132 9.03 5.49 -18.50
CA ASP A 132 8.65 6.87 -18.74
C ASP A 132 9.87 7.81 -18.68
N LEU A 133 10.74 7.67 -17.67
CA LEU A 133 11.99 8.43 -17.59
C LEU A 133 12.94 8.17 -18.75
N ARG A 134 12.97 6.96 -19.30
CA ARG A 134 13.79 6.62 -20.47
C ARG A 134 13.25 7.25 -21.75
N THR A 135 11.93 7.33 -21.90
CA THR A 135 11.26 7.75 -23.14
C THR A 135 10.95 9.25 -23.23
N ARG A 136 10.91 9.96 -22.09
CA ARG A 136 10.53 11.39 -22.02
C ARG A 136 11.30 12.36 -22.92
N GLY A 137 12.50 12.01 -23.37
CA GLY A 137 13.30 12.85 -24.27
C GLY A 137 13.63 14.23 -23.70
N LYS A 138 14.30 15.09 -24.49
CA LYS A 138 14.60 16.48 -24.12
C LYS A 138 13.37 17.38 -24.28
N ARG A 139 12.20 17.02 -23.72
CA ARG A 139 11.05 17.96 -23.71
C ARG A 139 11.46 19.17 -22.86
N LYS A 140 11.77 20.28 -23.54
CA LYS A 140 12.20 21.57 -22.95
C LYS A 140 11.18 22.15 -21.97
N THR A 141 9.92 21.75 -22.10
CA THR A 141 8.84 22.09 -21.17
C THR A 141 8.73 21.01 -20.11
N VAL A 142 9.46 21.21 -19.01
CA VAL A 142 9.20 20.51 -17.75
C VAL A 142 7.78 20.87 -17.34
N ASP A 143 6.86 19.90 -17.30
CA ASP A 143 5.58 20.11 -16.64
C ASP A 143 5.87 20.47 -15.17
N PRO A 144 5.49 21.67 -14.69
CA PRO A 144 5.70 22.07 -13.30
C PRO A 144 5.01 21.11 -12.32
N ALA A 145 3.95 20.45 -12.77
CA ALA A 145 3.25 19.41 -12.06
C ALA A 145 3.96 18.05 -12.15
N VAL A 146 5.15 17.91 -12.74
CA VAL A 146 5.94 16.66 -12.77
C VAL A 146 7.37 16.82 -12.31
N GLY A 147 7.97 18.00 -12.45
CA GLY A 147 9.33 18.25 -11.99
C GLY A 147 10.40 17.71 -12.95
N SER A 148 11.65 18.06 -12.68
CA SER A 148 12.76 17.69 -13.57
C SER A 148 13.04 16.18 -13.53
N PRO A 149 13.61 15.58 -14.59
CA PRO A 149 13.97 14.16 -14.59
C PRO A 149 14.87 13.74 -13.42
N ARG A 150 15.74 14.64 -12.95
CA ARG A 150 16.58 14.41 -11.77
C ARG A 150 15.77 14.36 -10.46
N MET A 151 14.72 15.17 -10.35
CA MET A 151 13.79 15.11 -9.20
C MET A 151 13.00 13.82 -9.21
N GLU A 152 12.52 13.41 -10.39
CA GLU A 152 11.79 12.16 -10.56
C GLU A 152 12.64 10.94 -10.22
N LEU A 153 13.92 10.92 -10.63
CA LEU A 153 14.84 9.85 -10.26
C LEU A 153 15.10 9.79 -8.73
N LYS A 154 15.19 10.94 -8.05
CA LYS A 154 15.28 10.97 -6.59
C LYS A 154 14.02 10.45 -5.90
N LYS A 155 12.84 10.76 -6.45
CA LYS A 155 11.58 10.21 -5.92
C LYS A 155 11.51 8.70 -6.14
N LEU A 156 11.91 8.22 -7.31
CA LEU A 156 12.03 6.80 -7.63
C LEU A 156 12.96 6.10 -6.64
N GLU A 157 14.16 6.62 -6.41
CA GLU A 157 15.12 6.07 -5.44
C GLU A 157 14.53 5.98 -4.03
N LYS A 158 13.84 7.04 -3.58
CA LYS A 158 13.16 7.03 -2.28
C LYS A 158 12.07 5.96 -2.21
N ASN A 159 11.20 5.86 -3.23
CA ASN A 159 10.13 4.88 -3.23
C ASN A 159 10.70 3.44 -3.32
N TYR A 160 11.78 3.25 -4.08
CA TYR A 160 12.45 1.95 -4.16
C TYR A 160 13.07 1.55 -2.82
N ALA A 161 13.62 2.50 -2.05
CA ALA A 161 14.10 2.22 -0.71
C ALA A 161 12.96 1.76 0.23
N GLN A 162 11.79 2.42 0.15
CA GLN A 162 10.61 2.01 0.91
C GLN A 162 10.11 0.62 0.50
N LEU A 163 10.05 0.34 -0.81
CA LEU A 163 9.70 -0.98 -1.33
C LEU A 163 10.67 -2.07 -0.85
N LEU A 164 11.98 -1.77 -0.87
CA LEU A 164 13.00 -2.69 -0.40
C LEU A 164 12.79 -3.03 1.09
N GLU A 165 12.45 -2.07 1.92
CA GLU A 165 12.14 -2.32 3.34
C GLU A 165 10.93 -3.25 3.49
N VAL A 166 9.85 -3.04 2.73
CA VAL A 166 8.66 -3.91 2.74
C VAL A 166 9.01 -5.34 2.29
N MET A 167 9.75 -5.48 1.19
CA MET A 167 10.17 -6.80 0.68
C MET A 167 11.05 -7.56 1.68
N LEU A 168 11.95 -6.87 2.37
CA LEU A 168 12.83 -7.48 3.37
C LEU A 168 12.09 -7.91 4.63
N GLU A 169 11.10 -7.12 5.09
CA GLU A 169 10.27 -7.53 6.23
C GLU A 169 9.34 -8.68 5.88
N HIS A 170 8.79 -8.68 4.67
CA HIS A 170 7.94 -9.76 4.17
C HIS A 170 8.71 -11.09 4.11
N ALA A 171 9.88 -11.12 3.46
CA ALA A 171 10.74 -12.30 3.43
C ALA A 171 11.15 -12.77 4.85
N GLN A 172 11.49 -11.83 5.75
CA GLN A 172 11.82 -12.18 7.14
C GLN A 172 10.63 -12.72 7.92
N MET A 173 9.43 -12.21 7.67
CA MET A 173 8.20 -12.71 8.29
C MET A 173 7.95 -14.16 7.86
N GLU A 174 8.15 -14.47 6.59
CA GLU A 174 7.99 -15.82 6.07
C GLU A 174 9.04 -16.76 6.65
N GLU A 175 10.31 -16.39 6.58
CA GLU A 175 11.44 -17.16 7.09
C GLU A 175 11.34 -17.49 8.59
N ARG A 176 10.80 -16.55 9.38
CA ARG A 176 10.73 -16.70 10.84
C ARG A 176 9.43 -17.32 11.33
N ILE A 177 8.33 -17.11 10.61
CA ILE A 177 6.98 -17.46 11.09
C ILE A 177 6.33 -18.49 10.17
N VAL A 178 6.12 -18.16 8.88
CA VAL A 178 5.35 -19.00 7.95
C VAL A 178 6.08 -20.30 7.62
N PHE A 179 7.33 -20.22 7.16
CA PHE A 179 8.10 -21.39 6.75
C PHE A 179 8.37 -22.35 7.91
N PRO A 180 8.71 -21.91 9.14
CA PRO A 180 8.87 -22.84 10.26
C PRO A 180 7.58 -23.59 10.63
N LEU A 181 6.41 -23.00 10.41
CA LEU A 181 5.14 -23.72 10.63
C LEU A 181 4.96 -24.86 9.64
N LEU A 182 5.24 -24.60 8.37
CA LEU A 182 5.15 -25.60 7.31
C LEU A 182 6.23 -26.68 7.43
N GLN A 183 7.45 -26.31 7.82
CA GLN A 183 8.56 -27.24 8.02
C GLN A 183 8.32 -28.24 9.16
N ARG A 184 7.45 -27.91 10.14
CA ARG A 184 7.01 -28.88 11.16
C ARG A 184 6.18 -30.01 10.57
N ALA A 185 5.43 -29.73 9.50
CA ALA A 185 4.62 -30.72 8.80
C ALA A 185 5.46 -31.51 7.78
N ASP A 186 6.33 -30.83 7.02
CA ASP A 186 7.20 -31.46 6.01
C ASP A 186 8.61 -30.81 5.96
N PRO A 187 9.65 -31.49 6.48
CA PRO A 187 11.02 -31.00 6.46
C PRO A 187 11.58 -30.85 5.03
N GLY A 188 11.84 -29.60 4.63
CA GLY A 188 12.47 -29.27 3.35
C GLY A 188 11.57 -28.52 2.37
N LEU A 189 10.27 -28.44 2.66
CA LEU A 189 9.26 -27.78 1.82
C LEU A 189 9.65 -26.35 1.43
N CYS A 190 10.11 -25.54 2.39
CA CYS A 190 10.44 -24.13 2.16
C CYS A 190 11.93 -23.87 1.85
N LYS A 191 12.72 -24.92 1.54
CA LYS A 191 14.16 -24.74 1.30
C LYS A 191 14.43 -23.92 0.04
N ALA A 192 13.69 -24.17 -1.03
CA ALA A 192 13.85 -23.46 -2.30
C ALA A 192 13.52 -21.96 -2.16
N ALA A 193 12.41 -21.62 -1.48
CA ALA A 193 12.01 -20.25 -1.20
C ALA A 193 13.08 -19.49 -0.39
N ASN A 194 13.62 -20.10 0.67
CA ASN A 194 14.72 -19.51 1.44
C ASN A 194 15.97 -19.23 0.59
N GLU A 195 16.34 -20.16 -0.29
CA GLU A 195 17.49 -19.97 -1.18
C GLU A 195 17.22 -18.87 -2.22
N GLU A 196 15.97 -18.68 -2.63
CA GLU A 196 15.55 -17.60 -3.53
C GLU A 196 15.68 -16.23 -2.88
N HIS A 197 15.15 -16.05 -1.66
CA HIS A 197 15.32 -14.81 -0.89
C HIS A 197 16.80 -14.40 -0.77
N ALA A 198 17.69 -15.36 -0.52
CA ALA A 198 19.12 -15.13 -0.43
C ALA A 198 19.74 -14.66 -1.77
N ARG A 199 19.23 -15.14 -2.92
CA ARG A 199 19.69 -14.74 -4.26
C ARG A 199 19.15 -13.36 -4.68
N ASP A 200 17.98 -12.98 -4.20
CA ASP A 200 17.35 -11.71 -4.57
C ASP A 200 17.97 -10.51 -3.87
N LEU A 201 18.50 -10.67 -2.66
CA LEU A 201 19.12 -9.58 -1.90
C LEU A 201 20.26 -8.86 -2.64
N PRO A 202 21.24 -9.54 -3.26
CA PRO A 202 22.24 -8.90 -4.13
C PRO A 202 21.62 -8.18 -5.34
N VAL A 203 20.57 -8.73 -5.94
CA VAL A 203 19.88 -8.13 -7.10
C VAL A 203 19.24 -6.81 -6.70
N MET A 204 18.50 -6.80 -5.58
CA MET A 204 17.85 -5.61 -5.04
C MET A 204 18.85 -4.51 -4.67
N ASN A 205 19.94 -4.88 -3.99
CA ASN A 205 21.00 -3.92 -3.66
C ASN A 205 21.65 -3.31 -4.90
N GLY A 206 21.91 -4.12 -5.93
CA GLY A 206 22.48 -3.56 -7.15
C GLY A 206 21.52 -2.63 -7.90
N ILE A 207 20.19 -2.85 -7.84
CA ILE A 207 19.22 -1.91 -8.43
C ILE A 207 19.28 -0.56 -7.71
N LYS A 208 19.41 -0.57 -6.37
CA LYS A 208 19.58 0.64 -5.57
C LYS A 208 20.85 1.40 -5.98
N GLU A 209 21.96 0.71 -6.19
CA GLU A 209 23.21 1.32 -6.62
C GLU A 209 23.13 1.87 -8.06
N ASP A 210 22.42 1.18 -8.97
CA ASP A 210 22.16 1.71 -10.32
C ASP A 210 21.40 3.04 -10.26
N MET A 211 20.36 3.14 -9.43
CA MET A 211 19.60 4.38 -9.26
C MET A 211 20.48 5.55 -8.79
N LYS A 212 21.36 5.30 -7.80
CA LYS A 212 22.32 6.30 -7.31
C LYS A 212 23.30 6.73 -8.39
N SER A 213 23.84 5.77 -9.14
CA SER A 213 24.79 6.01 -10.23
C SER A 213 24.17 6.87 -11.33
N ILE A 214 22.95 6.54 -11.77
CA ILE A 214 22.20 7.34 -12.76
C ILE A 214 21.89 8.73 -12.18
N GLY A 215 21.62 8.84 -10.88
CA GLY A 215 21.28 10.08 -10.17
C GLY A 215 22.33 11.20 -10.23
N VAL A 216 23.59 10.84 -10.49
CA VAL A 216 24.71 11.77 -10.64
C VAL A 216 25.09 12.05 -12.09
N MET A 217 24.50 11.34 -13.06
CA MET A 217 24.76 11.55 -14.49
C MET A 217 24.00 12.75 -15.04
N ASP A 218 24.56 13.34 -16.12
CA ASP A 218 23.86 14.36 -16.89
C ASP A 218 22.72 13.73 -17.69
N TYR A 219 21.49 14.12 -17.35
CA TYR A 219 20.29 13.56 -17.99
C TYR A 219 20.22 13.91 -19.48
N GLY A 220 19.88 12.90 -20.29
CA GLY A 220 19.76 13.04 -21.75
C GLY A 220 21.06 12.77 -22.52
N THR A 221 22.16 12.49 -21.82
CA THR A 221 23.39 11.91 -22.39
C THR A 221 23.17 10.45 -22.79
N PRO A 222 23.97 9.89 -23.74
CA PRO A 222 23.93 8.47 -24.06
C PRO A 222 24.11 7.58 -22.81
N ALA A 223 25.06 7.93 -21.93
CA ALA A 223 25.31 7.21 -20.68
C ALA A 223 24.09 7.16 -19.77
N SER A 224 23.39 8.30 -19.56
CA SER A 224 22.17 8.31 -18.73
C SER A 224 21.03 7.47 -19.32
N LYS A 225 20.92 7.42 -20.65
CA LYS A 225 19.89 6.61 -21.34
C LYS A 225 20.19 5.12 -21.24
N GLU A 226 21.46 4.75 -21.39
CA GLU A 226 21.93 3.37 -21.21
C GLU A 226 21.71 2.93 -19.76
N GLY A 227 22.08 3.76 -18.78
CA GLY A 227 21.83 3.50 -17.36
C GLY A 227 20.34 3.25 -17.07
N LEU A 228 19.44 4.12 -17.56
CA LEU A 228 17.99 3.92 -17.41
C LEU A 228 17.48 2.66 -18.13
N SER A 229 18.08 2.30 -19.26
CA SER A 229 17.75 1.06 -19.97
C SER A 229 18.14 -0.18 -19.15
N ASN A 230 19.35 -0.19 -18.59
CA ASN A 230 19.84 -1.29 -17.76
C ASN A 230 19.04 -1.41 -16.47
N LEU A 231 18.73 -0.28 -15.81
CA LEU A 231 17.86 -0.23 -14.64
C LEU A 231 16.47 -0.80 -14.94
N SER A 232 15.87 -0.43 -16.08
CA SER A 232 14.59 -0.97 -16.52
C SER A 232 14.63 -2.48 -16.70
N THR A 233 15.67 -3.01 -17.37
CA THR A 233 15.86 -4.45 -17.54
C THR A 233 15.97 -5.18 -16.21
N ARG A 234 16.74 -4.65 -15.26
CA ARG A 234 16.92 -5.28 -13.95
C ARG A 234 15.65 -5.24 -13.10
N LEU A 235 14.92 -4.12 -13.09
CA LEU A 235 13.64 -4.02 -12.42
C LEU A 235 12.61 -4.99 -13.00
N LYS A 236 12.56 -5.16 -14.32
CA LYS A 236 11.70 -6.16 -14.97
C LYS A 236 12.08 -7.59 -14.61
N SER A 237 13.37 -7.88 -14.50
CA SER A 237 13.84 -9.20 -14.05
C SER A 237 13.41 -9.48 -12.61
N LEU A 238 13.61 -8.52 -11.70
CA LEU A 238 13.17 -8.63 -10.31
C LEU A 238 11.65 -8.79 -10.22
N GLN A 239 10.89 -7.95 -10.94
CA GLN A 239 9.43 -8.03 -11.02
C GLN A 239 8.98 -9.43 -11.48
N LYS A 240 9.63 -9.97 -12.51
CA LYS A 240 9.30 -11.30 -13.03
C LYS A 240 9.56 -12.37 -11.96
N HIS A 241 10.72 -12.37 -11.33
CA HIS A 241 11.07 -13.35 -10.30
C HIS A 241 10.12 -13.27 -9.11
N CYS A 242 9.87 -12.07 -8.54
CA CYS A 242 8.93 -11.92 -7.43
C CYS A 242 7.53 -12.42 -7.79
N LYS A 243 7.09 -12.18 -9.02
CA LYS A 243 5.78 -12.68 -9.48
C LYS A 243 5.77 -14.20 -9.59
N GLU A 244 6.81 -14.81 -10.14
CA GLU A 244 6.93 -16.27 -10.22
C GLU A 244 6.96 -16.88 -8.81
N HIS A 245 7.76 -16.32 -7.91
CA HIS A 245 7.82 -16.70 -6.49
C HIS A 245 6.46 -16.62 -5.80
N PHE A 246 5.79 -15.46 -5.83
CA PHE A 246 4.47 -15.30 -5.20
C PHE A 246 3.41 -16.21 -5.83
N ASP A 247 3.46 -16.43 -7.14
CA ASP A 247 2.55 -17.35 -7.84
C ASP A 247 2.76 -18.81 -7.41
N GLU A 248 4.01 -19.23 -7.16
CA GLU A 248 4.35 -20.56 -6.64
C GLU A 248 3.87 -20.68 -5.18
N GLU A 249 4.15 -19.68 -4.34
CA GLU A 249 3.70 -19.72 -2.96
C GLU A 249 2.19 -19.74 -2.83
N GLU A 250 1.47 -18.89 -3.56
CA GLU A 250 0.01 -18.84 -3.50
C GLU A 250 -0.67 -20.13 -3.99
N LYS A 251 -0.04 -20.86 -4.91
CA LYS A 251 -0.56 -22.12 -5.48
C LYS A 251 -0.15 -23.35 -4.70
N ASP A 252 1.08 -23.38 -4.19
CA ASP A 252 1.70 -24.60 -3.68
C ASP A 252 2.00 -24.54 -2.17
N VAL A 253 2.29 -23.36 -1.62
CA VAL A 253 2.73 -23.19 -0.22
C VAL A 253 1.59 -22.76 0.69
N LEU A 254 0.87 -21.69 0.35
CA LEU A 254 -0.22 -21.16 1.17
C LEU A 254 -1.37 -22.16 1.36
N PRO A 255 -1.79 -22.96 0.36
CA PRO A 255 -2.80 -23.99 0.57
C PRO A 255 -2.39 -25.06 1.58
N LEU A 256 -1.09 -25.34 1.71
CA LEU A 256 -0.59 -26.25 2.75
C LEU A 256 -0.74 -25.62 4.13
N LEU A 257 -0.56 -24.31 4.27
CA LEU A 257 -0.85 -23.59 5.50
C LEU A 257 -2.35 -23.62 5.82
N GLU A 258 -3.23 -23.49 4.82
CA GLU A 258 -4.67 -23.69 4.99
C GLU A 258 -5.00 -25.10 5.52
N ALA A 259 -4.21 -26.11 5.10
CA ALA A 259 -4.36 -27.48 5.54
C ALA A 259 -3.72 -27.80 6.91
N THR A 260 -2.91 -26.90 7.51
CA THR A 260 -2.23 -27.16 8.80
C THR A 260 -3.15 -27.26 10.03
N GLU A 261 -4.48 -27.27 9.86
CA GLU A 261 -5.50 -27.42 10.92
C GLU A 261 -5.18 -26.68 12.23
N LEU A 262 -4.62 -25.46 12.14
CA LEU A 262 -4.32 -24.65 13.31
C LEU A 262 -5.60 -24.41 14.10
N SER A 263 -5.53 -24.56 15.43
CA SER A 263 -6.65 -24.13 16.28
C SER A 263 -6.84 -22.61 16.15
N GLY A 264 -8.06 -22.11 16.39
CA GLY A 264 -8.33 -20.67 16.25
C GLY A 264 -7.46 -19.77 17.14
N GLU A 265 -6.97 -20.29 18.27
CA GLU A 265 -5.99 -19.58 19.11
C GLU A 265 -4.57 -19.58 18.51
N GLU A 266 -4.13 -20.71 17.95
CA GLU A 266 -2.82 -20.81 17.29
C GLU A 266 -2.77 -19.95 16.03
N GLU A 267 -3.82 -20.02 15.20
CA GLU A 267 -3.94 -19.19 14.00
C GLU A 267 -3.84 -17.70 14.37
N LYS A 268 -4.55 -17.28 15.42
CA LYS A 268 -4.50 -15.90 15.90
C LYS A 268 -3.10 -15.51 16.40
N ARG A 269 -2.44 -16.38 17.18
CA ARG A 269 -1.07 -16.12 17.67
C ARG A 269 -0.08 -15.97 16.51
N VAL A 270 -0.11 -16.90 15.55
CA VAL A 270 0.74 -16.83 14.35
C VAL A 270 0.46 -15.55 13.55
N PHE A 271 -0.81 -15.20 13.35
CA PHE A 271 -1.17 -13.96 12.69
C PHE A 271 -0.60 -12.73 13.41
N GLU A 272 -0.69 -12.67 14.74
CA GLU A 272 -0.10 -11.58 15.52
C GLU A 272 1.44 -11.53 15.38
N ASP A 273 2.11 -12.68 15.37
CA ASP A 273 3.55 -12.77 15.13
C ASP A 273 3.93 -12.28 13.72
N CYS A 274 3.14 -12.60 12.69
CA CYS A 274 3.32 -12.08 11.34
C CYS A 274 3.20 -10.54 11.30
N ILE A 275 2.21 -9.99 12.02
CA ILE A 275 2.01 -8.55 12.10
C ILE A 275 3.17 -7.85 12.80
N GLU A 276 3.70 -8.42 13.90
CA GLU A 276 4.87 -7.85 14.60
C GLU A 276 6.17 -8.00 13.80
N ALA A 277 6.32 -9.07 13.02
CA ALA A 277 7.49 -9.25 12.15
C ALA A 277 7.62 -8.16 11.08
N MET A 278 6.51 -7.50 10.72
CA MET A 278 6.46 -6.40 9.73
C MET A 278 6.27 -5.01 10.38
N LYS A 279 6.92 -4.78 11.53
CA LYS A 279 6.77 -3.56 12.33
C LYS A 279 7.08 -2.27 11.58
N VAL A 280 8.07 -2.28 10.69
CA VAL A 280 8.46 -1.11 9.89
C VAL A 280 7.36 -0.78 8.88
N THR A 281 6.85 -1.80 8.20
CA THR A 281 5.69 -1.74 7.29
C THR A 281 4.46 -1.19 8.04
N HIS A 282 4.21 -1.67 9.25
CA HIS A 282 3.10 -1.24 10.09
C HIS A 282 3.33 0.06 10.87
N SER A 283 4.42 0.77 10.58
CA SER A 283 4.70 2.09 11.14
C SER A 283 4.71 3.16 10.05
N HIS A 284 5.88 3.67 9.69
CA HIS A 284 6.02 4.80 8.78
C HIS A 284 5.79 4.43 7.30
N LEU A 285 5.76 3.14 6.97
CA LEU A 285 5.51 2.64 5.62
C LEU A 285 4.05 2.23 5.40
N PHE A 286 3.16 2.35 6.40
CA PHE A 286 1.82 1.77 6.30
C PHE A 286 1.00 2.36 5.15
N ASN A 287 1.03 3.68 4.96
CA ASN A 287 0.38 4.31 3.80
C ASN A 287 1.02 3.92 2.47
N PHE A 288 2.34 3.74 2.43
CA PHE A 288 3.05 3.26 1.23
C PHE A 288 2.59 1.85 0.89
N PHE A 289 2.49 0.96 1.88
CA PHE A 289 1.97 -0.39 1.70
C PHE A 289 0.53 -0.40 1.17
N LEU A 290 -0.38 0.38 1.78
CA LEU A 290 -1.78 0.45 1.36
C LEU A 290 -1.96 1.05 -0.04
N GLU A 291 -1.05 1.92 -0.50
CA GLU A 291 -1.06 2.46 -1.87
C GLU A 291 -0.97 1.36 -2.94
N GLY A 292 -0.32 0.23 -2.61
CA GLY A 292 -0.17 -0.92 -3.49
C GLY A 292 -1.41 -1.82 -3.60
N LEU A 293 -2.48 -1.51 -2.87
CA LEU A 293 -3.69 -2.33 -2.81
C LEU A 293 -4.87 -1.68 -3.54
N LEU A 294 -5.76 -2.51 -4.06
CA LEU A 294 -7.09 -2.05 -4.47
C LEU A 294 -7.86 -1.53 -3.24
N PRO A 295 -8.82 -0.61 -3.42
CA PRO A 295 -9.63 -0.10 -2.31
C PRO A 295 -10.22 -1.20 -1.42
N SER A 296 -10.80 -2.25 -2.00
CA SER A 296 -11.33 -3.38 -1.21
C SER A 296 -10.26 -4.15 -0.44
N GLU A 297 -9.10 -4.37 -1.06
CA GLU A 297 -7.98 -5.08 -0.44
C GLU A 297 -7.38 -4.25 0.71
N ALA A 298 -7.35 -2.93 0.56
CA ALA A 298 -6.93 -2.02 1.61
C ALA A 298 -7.91 -2.03 2.78
N MET A 299 -9.22 -2.09 2.52
CA MET A 299 -10.24 -2.29 3.56
C MET A 299 -10.03 -3.64 4.28
N ASP A 300 -9.82 -4.72 3.52
CA ASP A 300 -9.54 -6.05 4.07
C ASP A 300 -8.30 -6.05 4.98
N TYR A 301 -7.24 -5.36 4.56
CA TYR A 301 -6.03 -5.24 5.37
C TYR A 301 -6.28 -4.49 6.68
N VAL A 302 -7.03 -3.38 6.62
CA VAL A 302 -7.43 -2.65 7.83
C VAL A 302 -8.29 -3.53 8.74
N ASP A 303 -9.19 -4.34 8.20
CA ASP A 303 -9.97 -5.30 8.97
C ASP A 303 -9.10 -6.38 9.64
N LEU A 304 -8.03 -6.85 9.00
CA LEU A 304 -7.04 -7.72 9.62
C LEU A 304 -6.35 -7.03 10.80
N ILE A 305 -5.89 -5.79 10.62
CA ILE A 305 -5.26 -5.01 11.70
C ILE A 305 -6.21 -4.81 12.88
N MET A 306 -7.51 -4.60 12.63
CA MET A 306 -8.50 -4.44 13.71
C MET A 306 -8.68 -5.71 14.55
N LYS A 307 -8.39 -6.89 13.99
CA LYS A 307 -8.43 -8.19 14.67
C LYS A 307 -7.18 -8.46 15.53
N CYS A 308 -6.09 -7.71 15.33
CA CYS A 308 -4.88 -7.82 16.13
C CYS A 308 -5.17 -7.47 17.61
N GLY A 309 -4.67 -8.30 18.53
CA GLY A 309 -4.79 -8.10 19.97
C GLY A 309 -3.95 -6.94 20.53
N ASP A 310 -2.91 -6.51 19.82
CA ASP A 310 -2.07 -5.38 20.23
C ASP A 310 -2.84 -4.04 20.09
N LYS A 311 -3.26 -3.51 21.24
CA LYS A 311 -4.00 -2.25 21.33
C LYS A 311 -3.17 -1.05 20.89
N GLN A 312 -1.86 -1.05 21.17
CA GLN A 312 -0.96 0.07 20.85
C GLN A 312 -0.67 0.11 19.36
N LEU A 313 -0.34 -1.03 18.76
CA LEU A 313 -0.12 -1.14 17.33
C LEU A 313 -1.38 -0.73 16.56
N ARG A 314 -2.54 -1.31 16.92
CA ARG A 314 -3.82 -0.97 16.30
C ARG A 314 -4.14 0.53 16.41
N ALA A 315 -3.96 1.13 17.59
CA ALA A 315 -4.17 2.57 17.78
C ALA A 315 -3.22 3.42 16.92
N SER A 316 -1.95 3.01 16.80
CA SER A 316 -0.98 3.70 15.94
C SER A 316 -1.37 3.64 14.46
N MET A 317 -1.78 2.48 13.97
CA MET A 317 -2.20 2.30 12.57
C MET A 317 -3.50 3.04 12.26
N ILE A 318 -4.46 3.04 13.20
CA ILE A 318 -5.68 3.88 13.14
C ILE A 318 -5.32 5.36 13.03
N GLN A 319 -4.33 5.81 13.78
CA GLN A 319 -3.88 7.20 13.74
C GLN A 319 -3.25 7.52 12.38
N ILE A 320 -2.51 6.59 11.78
CA ILE A 320 -1.90 6.78 10.45
C ILE A 320 -2.97 6.94 9.37
N ILE A 321 -3.97 6.04 9.30
CA ILE A 321 -5.07 6.15 8.33
C ILE A 321 -5.94 7.39 8.58
N SER A 322 -6.07 7.81 9.83
CA SER A 322 -6.77 9.05 10.20
C SER A 322 -6.03 10.32 9.74
N ASN A 323 -4.75 10.22 9.40
CA ASN A 323 -3.95 11.34 8.92
C ASN A 323 -3.66 11.26 7.41
N ALA A 324 -4.09 10.19 6.74
CA ALA A 324 -4.10 10.13 5.29
C ALA A 324 -5.00 11.26 4.75
N LYS A 325 -4.43 12.08 3.85
CA LYS A 325 -5.08 13.24 3.25
C LYS A 325 -5.46 12.94 1.82
#